data_AF-A0A3M7PCE0-F1
#
_entry.id   AF-A0A3M7PCE0-F1
#
_cell.length_a   1.000
_cell.length_b   1.000
_cell.length_c   1.000
_cell.angle_alpha   90.00
_cell.angle_beta   90.00
_cell.angle_gamma   90.00
#
_symmetry.space_group_name_H-M   'P 1'
#
loop_
_entity.id
_entity.type
_entity.pdbx_description
1 polymer ?
#
loop_
_entity_poly.entity_id
_entity_poly.type
_entity_poly.pdbx_seq_one_letter_code
_entity_poly.pdbx_strand_id
1 'polypeptide(L)'
;NRDAISGKKGSLDEYRVCTKNVRKSVKEAIKAYELIIISKAKDNPKLLYAYINNRQQTKESIRSIKSENGEIVTDRKEIASILNRQFKSVFIVDDDKEMPEFNQRTHMVFEGDVEEMFGLDGI
;
A
#
# COMPACT_ATOMS: atom_id res chain seq x y z
N ASN A 1 -12.00 -42.99 -14.71
CA ASN A 1 -10.79 -42.61 -13.96
C ASN A 1 -10.42 -41.20 -14.38
N ARG A 2 -10.89 -40.19 -13.63
CA ARG A 2 -10.53 -38.78 -13.84
C ARG A 2 -10.44 -38.14 -12.47
N ASP A 3 -9.19 -37.96 -12.07
CA ASP A 3 -8.81 -37.40 -10.79
C ASP A 3 -9.37 -35.99 -10.60
N ALA A 4 -9.70 -35.73 -9.34
CA ALA A 4 -10.28 -34.53 -8.81
C ALA A 4 -9.46 -33.27 -9.16
N ILE A 5 -10.13 -32.24 -9.69
CA ILE A 5 -9.65 -30.87 -9.57
C ILE A 5 -10.61 -30.17 -8.60
N SER A 6 -10.40 -30.50 -7.32
CA SER A 6 -10.93 -29.76 -6.18
C SER A 6 -10.36 -28.34 -6.23
N GLY A 7 -11.19 -27.36 -6.56
CA GLY A 7 -10.84 -25.95 -6.44
C GLY A 7 -10.39 -25.66 -5.00
N LYS A 8 -9.14 -25.24 -4.81
CA LYS A 8 -8.53 -25.00 -3.50
C LYS A 8 -9.29 -23.91 -2.74
N LYS A 9 -10.24 -24.32 -1.90
CA LYS A 9 -10.81 -23.53 -0.80
C LYS A 9 -9.77 -23.14 0.27
N GLY A 10 -8.54 -23.69 0.21
CA GLY A 10 -7.43 -23.33 1.09
C GLY A 10 -6.86 -21.93 0.86
N SER A 11 -7.10 -21.28 -0.28
CA SER A 11 -6.31 -20.10 -0.68
C SER A 11 -6.60 -18.80 0.10
N LEU A 12 -7.81 -18.59 0.63
CA LEU A 12 -8.17 -17.33 1.30
C LEU A 12 -7.92 -17.39 2.81
N ASP A 13 -8.30 -18.49 3.46
CA ASP A 13 -8.07 -18.67 4.90
C ASP A 13 -6.58 -18.80 5.22
N GLU A 14 -5.82 -19.51 4.39
CA GLU A 14 -4.36 -19.56 4.50
C GLU A 14 -3.74 -18.17 4.32
N TYR A 15 -4.21 -17.38 3.34
CA TYR A 15 -3.76 -16.01 3.15
C TYR A 15 -4.09 -15.10 4.34
N ARG A 16 -5.30 -15.22 4.90
CA ARG A 16 -5.75 -14.48 6.10
C ARG A 16 -4.87 -14.81 7.30
N VAL A 17 -4.63 -16.10 7.55
CA VAL A 17 -3.77 -16.59 8.64
C VAL A 17 -2.32 -16.13 8.44
N CYS A 18 -1.79 -16.25 7.23
CA CYS A 18 -0.45 -15.80 6.88
C CYS A 18 -0.29 -14.30 7.13
N THR A 19 -1.23 -13.48 6.64
CA THR A 19 -1.24 -12.02 6.84
C THR A 19 -1.31 -11.67 8.32
N LYS A 20 -2.14 -12.37 9.10
CA LYS A 20 -2.25 -12.18 10.56
C LYS A 20 -0.93 -12.51 11.26
N ASN A 21 -0.29 -13.61 10.88
CA ASN A 21 1.00 -14.03 11.44
C ASN A 21 2.10 -13.03 11.11
N VAL A 22 2.21 -12.58 9.85
CA VAL A 22 3.18 -11.57 9.43
C VAL A 22 2.99 -10.28 10.23
N ARG A 23 1.74 -9.78 10.34
CA ARG A 23 1.44 -8.58 11.15
C ARG A 23 1.83 -8.77 12.61
N LYS A 24 1.59 -9.96 13.18
CA LYS A 24 1.96 -10.28 14.56
C LYS A 24 3.48 -10.27 14.73
N SER A 25 4.23 -10.97 13.88
CA SER A 25 5.69 -11.03 13.94
C SER A 25 6.33 -9.65 13.77
N VAL A 26 5.80 -8.81 12.86
CA VAL A 26 6.27 -7.43 12.70
C VAL A 26 6.03 -6.61 13.99
N LYS A 27 4.86 -6.72 14.61
CA LYS A 27 4.56 -6.02 15.88
C LYS A 27 5.48 -6.48 17.01
N GLU A 28 5.73 -7.78 17.11
CA GLU A 28 6.63 -8.34 18.13
C GLU A 28 8.08 -7.86 17.94
N ALA A 29 8.56 -7.85 16.70
CA ALA A 29 9.89 -7.33 16.37
C ALA A 29 10.03 -5.84 16.70
N ILE A 30 9.03 -5.01 16.36
CA ILE A 30 9.02 -3.59 16.72
C ILE A 30 9.07 -3.41 18.24
N LYS A 31 8.23 -4.15 18.99
CA LYS A 31 8.21 -4.06 20.45
C LYS A 31 9.54 -4.48 21.09
N ALA A 32 10.15 -5.55 20.60
CA ALA A 32 11.46 -5.99 21.08
C ALA A 32 12.53 -4.92 20.85
N TYR A 33 12.52 -4.28 19.68
CA TYR A 33 13.41 -3.17 19.36
C TYR A 33 13.17 -1.94 20.26
N GLU A 34 11.92 -1.55 20.48
CA GLU A 34 11.54 -0.44 21.38
C GLU A 34 12.00 -0.70 22.82
N LEU A 35 11.88 -1.93 23.32
CA LEU A 35 12.36 -2.30 24.66
C LEU A 35 13.87 -2.12 24.82
N ILE A 36 14.65 -2.42 23.77
CA ILE A 36 16.11 -2.19 23.76
C ILE A 36 16.43 -0.70 23.79
N ILE A 37 15.65 0.13 23.09
CA ILE A 37 15.83 1.58 23.11
C ILE A 37 15.50 2.14 24.50
N ILE A 38 14.39 1.70 25.10
CA ILE A 38 13.94 2.16 26.42
C ILE A 38 14.94 1.77 27.50
N SER A 39 15.48 0.54 27.47
CA SER A 39 16.46 0.09 28.47
C SER A 39 17.74 0.94 28.44
N LYS A 40 18.13 1.43 27.25
CA LYS A 40 19.29 2.29 27.04
C LYS A 40 18.99 3.78 27.13
N ALA A 41 17.72 4.18 27.33
CA ALA A 41 17.31 5.58 27.23
C ALA A 41 17.95 6.48 28.31
N LYS A 42 18.27 5.92 29.48
CA LYS A 42 18.96 6.66 30.57
C LYS A 42 20.42 6.93 30.22
N ASP A 43 21.12 5.95 29.67
CA ASP A 43 22.54 6.05 29.35
C ASP A 43 22.78 6.74 28.00
N ASN A 44 21.84 6.62 27.07
CA ASN A 44 21.89 7.20 25.74
C ASN A 44 20.52 7.83 25.36
N PRO A 45 20.19 9.01 25.87
CA PRO A 45 18.93 9.69 25.55
C PRO A 45 18.80 10.03 24.06
N LYS A 46 19.92 10.24 23.35
CA LYS A 46 19.92 10.50 21.90
C LYS A 46 19.30 9.35 21.10
N LEU A 47 19.47 8.10 21.55
CA LEU A 47 18.87 6.93 20.89
C LEU A 47 17.34 6.98 20.93
N LEU A 48 16.77 7.37 22.07
CA LEU A 48 15.32 7.53 22.22
C LEU A 48 14.80 8.66 21.33
N TYR A 49 15.45 9.83 21.35
CA TYR A 49 15.04 10.95 20.50
C TYR A 49 15.19 10.64 19.01
N ALA A 50 16.24 9.93 18.60
CA ALA A 50 16.40 9.50 17.22
C ALA A 50 15.26 8.58 16.77
N TYR A 51 14.85 7.63 17.62
CA TYR A 51 13.71 6.78 17.34
C TYR A 51 12.40 7.59 17.20
N ILE A 52 12.12 8.47 18.15
CA ILE A 52 10.93 9.32 18.15
C ILE A 52 10.88 10.19 16.90
N ASN A 53 11.98 10.87 16.57
CA ASN A 53 12.07 11.74 15.41
C ASN A 53 11.87 10.97 14.10
N ASN A 54 12.38 9.75 14.00
CA ASN A 54 12.16 8.89 12.84
C ASN A 54 10.68 8.48 12.71
N ARG A 55 10.04 8.10 13.82
CA ARG A 55 8.61 7.72 13.84
C ARG A 55 7.68 8.90 13.57
N GLN A 56 8.09 10.11 13.93
CA GLN A 56 7.36 11.36 13.65
C GLN A 56 7.79 12.03 12.34
N GLN A 57 8.73 11.43 11.60
CA GLN A 57 9.21 12.00 10.35
C GLN A 57 8.04 12.09 9.36
N THR A 58 7.60 13.32 9.12
CA THR A 58 6.61 13.59 8.07
C THR A 58 7.34 13.46 6.75
N LYS A 59 6.76 12.70 5.80
CA LYS A 59 7.32 12.62 4.44
C LYS A 59 7.41 14.03 3.89
N GLU A 60 8.58 14.41 3.37
CA GLU A 60 8.74 15.71 2.74
C GLU A 60 7.72 15.84 1.60
N SER A 61 6.90 16.88 1.67
CA SER A 61 6.00 17.22 0.57
C SER A 61 6.82 17.76 -0.60
N ILE A 62 6.42 17.44 -1.82
CA ILE A 62 7.00 18.04 -3.03
C ILE A 62 6.86 19.57 -2.93
N ARG A 63 7.99 20.28 -2.74
CA ARG A 63 8.02 21.74 -2.59
C ARG A 63 7.93 22.48 -3.92
N SER A 64 8.41 21.86 -4.98
CA SER A 64 8.40 22.42 -6.32
C SER A 64 8.41 21.33 -7.38
N ILE A 65 7.77 21.59 -8.53
CA ILE A 65 7.82 20.72 -9.71
C ILE A 65 8.10 21.55 -10.95
N LYS A 66 8.77 20.97 -11.93
CA LYS A 66 8.96 21.61 -13.24
C LYS A 66 7.72 21.36 -14.09
N SER A 67 7.10 22.42 -14.58
CA SER A 67 5.98 22.35 -15.52
C SER A 67 6.44 21.89 -16.91
N GLU A 68 5.49 21.55 -17.77
CA GLU A 68 5.72 21.19 -19.18
C GLU A 68 6.40 22.34 -19.95
N ASN A 69 6.12 23.59 -19.58
CA ASN A 69 6.75 24.80 -20.13
C ASN A 69 8.17 25.04 -19.60
N GLY A 70 8.65 24.19 -18.69
CA GLY A 70 9.97 24.29 -18.08
C GLY A 70 10.06 25.24 -16.88
N GLU A 71 8.95 25.86 -16.47
CA GLU A 71 8.86 26.75 -15.32
C GLU A 71 8.84 25.97 -13.99
N ILE A 72 9.39 26.57 -12.93
CA ILE A 72 9.39 25.97 -11.58
C ILE A 72 8.11 26.43 -10.87
N VAL A 73 7.23 25.47 -10.60
CA VAL A 73 5.98 25.69 -9.89
C VAL A 73 6.15 25.31 -8.42
N THR A 74 5.80 26.22 -7.52
CA THR A 74 5.83 26.00 -6.06
C THR A 74 4.45 26.02 -5.42
N ASP A 75 3.42 26.46 -6.15
CA ASP A 75 2.05 26.45 -5.64
C ASP A 75 1.52 25.02 -5.47
N ARG A 76 0.94 24.73 -4.31
CA ARG A 76 0.51 23.37 -3.96
C ARG A 76 -0.66 22.89 -4.81
N LYS A 77 -1.60 23.77 -5.16
CA LYS A 77 -2.75 23.39 -6.00
C LYS A 77 -2.29 23.10 -7.42
N GLU A 78 -1.37 23.91 -7.91
CA GLU A 78 -0.81 23.73 -9.24
C GLU A 78 0.06 22.46 -9.35
N ILE A 79 0.91 22.18 -8.34
CA ILE A 79 1.66 20.91 -8.25
C ILE A 79 0.69 19.70 -8.29
N ALA A 80 -0.39 19.76 -7.51
CA ALA A 80 -1.40 18.69 -7.49
C ALA A 80 -2.08 18.53 -8.85
N SER A 81 -2.40 19.64 -9.52
CA SER A 81 -2.98 19.64 -10.87
C SER A 81 -2.04 19.01 -11.90
N ILE A 82 -0.74 19.36 -11.86
CA ILE A 82 0.28 18.79 -12.76
C ILE A 82 0.39 17.28 -12.55
N LEU A 83 0.49 16.83 -11.29
CA LEU A 83 0.55 15.40 -10.98
C LEU A 83 -0.71 14.66 -11.42
N ASN A 84 -1.89 15.25 -11.20
CA ASN A 84 -3.15 14.66 -11.62
C ASN A 84 -3.27 14.56 -13.14
N ARG A 85 -2.79 15.57 -13.88
CA ARG A 85 -2.76 15.54 -15.35
C ARG A 85 -1.85 14.44 -15.88
N GLN A 86 -0.65 14.31 -15.32
CA GLN A 86 0.30 13.24 -15.68
C GLN A 86 -0.23 11.85 -15.31
N PHE A 87 -0.89 11.72 -14.16
CA PHE A 87 -1.55 10.49 -13.77
C PHE A 87 -2.71 10.16 -14.71
N LYS A 88 -3.53 11.14 -15.09
CA LYS A 88 -4.62 10.94 -16.05
C LYS A 88 -4.12 10.52 -17.43
N SER A 89 -2.98 11.05 -17.91
CA SER A 89 -2.50 10.77 -19.27
C SER A 89 -2.07 9.33 -19.51
N VAL A 90 -1.81 8.54 -18.46
CA VAL A 90 -1.50 7.11 -18.62
C VAL A 90 -2.74 6.25 -18.75
N PHE A 91 -3.93 6.78 -18.44
CA PHE A 91 -5.18 6.06 -18.64
C PHE A 91 -5.65 6.20 -20.08
N ILE A 92 -6.05 5.08 -20.65
CA ILE A 92 -6.72 5.03 -21.95
C ILE A 92 -8.14 5.55 -21.73
N VAL A 93 -8.60 6.44 -22.61
CA VAL A 93 -10.02 6.82 -22.65
C VAL A 93 -10.78 5.64 -23.22
N ASP A 94 -11.82 5.18 -22.53
CA ASP A 94 -12.80 4.21 -23.03
C ASP A 94 -13.58 4.82 -24.21
N ASP A 95 -12.91 5.04 -25.34
CA ASP A 95 -13.57 5.08 -26.63
C ASP A 95 -14.05 3.65 -26.93
N ASP A 96 -15.07 3.46 -27.77
CA ASP A 96 -15.54 2.15 -28.26
C ASP A 96 -14.46 1.32 -29.03
N LYS A 97 -13.19 1.66 -28.88
CA LYS A 97 -12.04 0.88 -29.31
C LYS A 97 -12.00 -0.42 -28.51
N GLU A 98 -11.85 -1.52 -29.23
CA GLU A 98 -11.76 -2.85 -28.64
C GLU A 98 -10.72 -2.87 -27.52
N MET A 99 -11.16 -3.24 -26.31
CA MET A 99 -10.30 -3.45 -25.15
C MET A 99 -9.19 -4.42 -25.56
N PRO A 100 -7.90 -4.10 -25.33
CA PRO A 100 -6.80 -4.97 -25.74
C PRO A 100 -7.02 -6.38 -25.20
N GLU A 101 -6.94 -7.38 -26.08
CA GLU A 101 -7.08 -8.77 -25.66
C GLU A 101 -5.89 -9.15 -24.77
N PHE A 102 -6.21 -9.40 -23.50
CA PHE A 102 -5.25 -9.95 -22.55
C PHE A 102 -5.36 -11.46 -22.60
N ASN A 103 -4.55 -12.10 -23.45
CA ASN A 103 -4.54 -13.55 -23.71
C ASN A 103 -4.31 -14.42 -22.45
N GLN A 104 -3.89 -13.79 -21.35
CA GLN A 104 -3.60 -14.41 -20.06
C GLN A 104 -4.45 -13.83 -18.93
N ARG A 105 -5.59 -13.17 -19.22
CA ARG A 105 -6.50 -12.72 -18.16
C ARG A 105 -6.97 -13.96 -17.41
N THR A 106 -6.54 -14.10 -16.15
CA THR A 106 -7.09 -15.12 -15.25
C THR A 106 -8.59 -14.89 -15.17
N HIS A 107 -9.37 -15.81 -15.77
CA HIS A 107 -10.82 -15.90 -15.62
C HIS A 107 -11.11 -16.34 -14.17
N MET A 108 -10.87 -15.45 -13.23
CA MET A 108 -11.30 -15.58 -11.85
C MET A 108 -12.29 -14.46 -11.62
N VAL A 109 -13.57 -14.77 -11.84
CA VAL A 109 -14.67 -13.91 -11.41
C VAL A 109 -14.75 -14.04 -9.90
N PHE A 110 -14.54 -12.95 -9.19
CA PHE A 110 -14.75 -12.91 -7.76
C PHE A 110 -16.26 -12.83 -7.51
N GLU A 111 -16.85 -13.94 -7.07
CA GLU A 111 -18.27 -14.05 -6.72
C GLU A 111 -18.55 -13.70 -5.24
N GLY A 112 -17.55 -13.23 -4.50
CA GLY A 112 -17.68 -12.86 -3.10
C GLY A 112 -18.21 -11.44 -2.92
N ASP A 113 -18.89 -11.19 -1.79
CA ASP A 113 -19.20 -9.84 -1.37
C ASP A 113 -17.89 -9.12 -0.96
N VAL A 114 -17.70 -7.94 -1.53
CA VAL A 114 -16.50 -7.12 -1.29
C VAL A 114 -16.51 -6.57 0.14
N GLU A 115 -17.70 -6.31 0.70
CA GLU A 115 -17.88 -5.83 2.07
C GLU A 115 -17.46 -6.89 3.10
N GLU A 116 -17.87 -8.15 2.88
CA GLU A 116 -17.45 -9.30 3.69
C GLU A 116 -15.93 -9.59 3.53
N MET A 117 -15.37 -9.32 2.34
CA MET A 117 -13.94 -9.50 2.06
C MET A 117 -13.06 -8.55 2.87
N PHE A 118 -13.48 -7.29 3.01
CA PHE A 118 -12.77 -6.28 3.80
C PHE A 118 -13.21 -6.24 5.28
N GLY A 119 -14.24 -7.00 5.64
CA GLY A 119 -14.77 -7.04 7.01
C GLY A 119 -15.31 -5.68 7.44
N LEU A 120 -15.98 -4.99 6.51
CA LEU A 120 -16.56 -3.66 6.74
C LEU A 120 -17.95 -3.73 7.39
N ASP A 121 -18.51 -4.93 7.52
CA ASP A 121 -19.71 -5.17 8.31
C ASP A 121 -19.43 -4.89 9.80
N GLY A 122 -19.85 -3.71 10.26
CA GLY A 122 -19.80 -3.31 11.68
C GLY A 122 -19.05 -2.01 12.00
N ILE A 123 -18.84 -1.11 11.03
CA ILE A 123 -18.53 0.31 11.30
C ILE A 123 -19.82 1.13 11.34
#